data_AF-Q84QW6-F1
#
_entry.id   AF-Q84QW6-F1
#
_cell.length_a   1.000
_cell.length_b   1.000
_cell.length_c   1.000
_cell.angle_alpha   90.00
_cell.angle_beta   90.00
_cell.angle_gamma   90.00
#
_symmetry.space_group_name_H-M   'P 1'
#
loop_
_entity.id
_entity.type
_entity.pdbx_description
1 polymer ?
#
loop_
_entity_poly.entity_id
_entity_poly.type
_entity_poly.pdbx_seq_one_letter_code
_entity_poly.pdbx_strand_id
1 'polypeptide(L)' 'YQPAACNSNPTPCKDPTEKLFTVHGLWPSNSNGPDPVNCKPKTKVPQA' A
#
# COMPACT_ATOMS: atom_id res chain seq x y z
N TYR A 1 -9.07 1.60 -6.47
CA TYR A 1 -10.00 1.41 -7.60
C TYR A 1 -9.18 1.26 -8.87
N GLN A 2 -9.17 0.07 -9.46
CA GLN A 2 -8.21 -0.28 -10.53
C GLN A 2 -8.34 0.59 -11.78
N PRO A 3 -9.55 0.91 -12.31
CA PRO A 3 -9.67 1.70 -13.53
C PRO A 3 -9.10 3.11 -13.38
N ALA A 4 -9.27 3.75 -12.22
CA ALA A 4 -8.70 5.08 -11.98
C ALA A 4 -7.16 5.04 -11.88
N ALA A 5 -6.60 4.01 -11.22
CA ALA A 5 -5.15 3.86 -11.11
C ALA A 5 -4.46 3.65 -12.46
N CYS A 6 -5.09 2.91 -13.38
CA CYS A 6 -4.54 2.66 -14.72
C CYS A 6 -4.69 3.85 -15.68
N ASN A 7 -5.51 4.84 -15.33
CA ASN A 7 -5.68 6.08 -16.10
C ASN A 7 -4.99 7.29 -15.45
N SER A 8 -4.29 7.12 -14.32
CA SER A 8 -3.69 8.26 -13.59
C SER A 8 -2.29 8.67 -14.08
N ASN A 9 -1.64 7.87 -14.94
CA ASN A 9 -0.31 8.15 -15.46
C ASN A 9 -0.28 7.89 -16.99
N PRO A 10 0.59 8.58 -17.76
CA PRO A 10 0.80 8.30 -19.18
C PRO A 10 1.19 6.85 -19.50
N THR A 11 1.70 6.10 -18.53
CA THR A 11 1.96 4.66 -18.70
C THR A 11 0.71 3.86 -18.36
N PRO A 12 0.00 3.28 -19.34
CA PRO A 12 -1.19 2.48 -19.07
C PRO A 12 -0.84 1.13 -18.46
N CYS A 13 -1.79 0.55 -17.72
CA CYS A 13 -1.72 -0.85 -17.31
C CYS A 13 -1.81 -1.78 -18.52
N LYS A 14 -1.02 -2.86 -18.49
CA LYS A 14 -1.06 -3.90 -19.54
C LYS A 14 -2.24 -4.85 -19.37
N ASP A 15 -2.57 -5.17 -18.12
CA ASP A 15 -3.65 -6.08 -17.79
C ASP A 15 -5.01 -5.39 -17.77
N PRO A 16 -6.10 -6.10 -18.12
CA PRO A 16 -7.44 -5.56 -18.01
C PRO A 16 -7.76 -5.22 -16.54
N THR A 17 -8.42 -4.08 -16.34
CA THR A 17 -8.84 -3.65 -15.00
C THR A 17 -10.23 -4.14 -14.66
N GLU A 18 -10.39 -4.67 -13.45
CA GLU A 18 -11.70 -4.95 -12.87
C GLU A 18 -12.29 -3.71 -12.20
N LYS A 19 -13.61 -3.63 -12.10
CA LYS A 19 -14.31 -2.50 -11.44
C LYS A 19 -14.34 -2.67 -9.92
N LEU A 20 -13.16 -2.85 -9.31
CA LEU A 20 -13.02 -3.20 -7.90
C LEU A 20 -12.07 -2.26 -7.14
N PHE A 21 -12.28 -2.20 -5.82
CA PHE A 21 -11.28 -1.69 -4.89
C PHE A 21 -10.37 -2.84 -4.48
N THR A 22 -9.08 -2.64 -4.67
CA THR A 22 -8.01 -3.53 -4.22
C THR A 22 -7.14 -2.80 -3.21
N VAL A 23 -6.38 -3.57 -2.42
CA VAL A 23 -5.45 -3.00 -1.44
C VAL A 23 -4.33 -2.27 -2.17
N HIS A 24 -4.14 -0.98 -1.87
CA HIS A 24 -2.95 -0.23 -2.29
C HIS A 24 -1.77 -0.48 -1.34
N GLY A 25 -2.07 -0.56 -0.06
CA GLY A 25 -1.14 -0.91 1.00
C GLY A 25 -1.72 -0.58 2.36
N LEU A 26 -1.02 -1.02 3.40
CA LEU A 26 -1.33 -0.72 4.79
C LEU A 26 -0.16 0.09 5.35
N TRP A 27 -0.39 1.37 5.63
CA TRP A 27 0.63 2.27 6.16
C TRP A 27 0.36 2.53 7.64
N PRO A 28 1.29 2.16 8.54
CA PRO A 28 1.30 2.69 9.90
C PRO A 28 1.42 4.21 9.84
N SER A 29 0.60 4.92 10.59
CA SER A 29 0.54 6.39 10.52
C SER A 29 0.45 7.01 11.90
N ASN A 30 1.06 8.19 12.04
CA ASN A 30 1.00 8.99 13.27
C ASN A 30 -0.12 10.04 13.14
N SER A 31 -0.80 10.36 14.24
CA SER A 31 -1.81 11.43 14.22
C SER A 31 -1.22 12.82 14.03
N ASN A 32 0.03 13.03 14.44
CA ASN A 32 0.79 14.25 14.27
C ASN A 32 2.20 13.93 13.77
N GLY A 33 2.70 14.74 12.84
CA GLY A 33 4.02 14.56 12.25
C GLY A 33 4.07 13.47 11.18
N PRO A 34 5.28 13.11 10.72
CA PRO A 34 5.45 12.17 9.61
C PRO A 34 5.16 10.73 10.02
N ASP A 35 4.71 9.94 9.04
CA ASP A 35 4.50 8.51 9.21
C ASP A 35 5.84 7.77 9.32
N PRO A 36 5.91 6.72 10.16
CA PRO A 36 7.11 5.92 10.27
C PRO A 36 7.35 5.12 8.99
N VAL A 37 8.61 5.08 8.55
CA VAL A 37 9.06 4.27 7.40
C VAL A 37 10.24 3.39 7.82
N ASN A 38 10.34 2.20 7.23
CA ASN A 38 11.48 1.29 7.40
C ASN A 38 11.81 0.92 8.87
N CYS A 39 10.79 0.64 9.68
CA CYS A 39 10.97 0.21 11.07
C CYS A 39 11.86 -1.04 11.18
N LYS A 40 12.70 -1.10 12.22
CA LYS A 40 13.50 -2.30 12.52
C LYS A 40 12.56 -3.46 12.86
N PRO A 41 12.75 -4.66 12.27
CA PRO A 41 11.97 -5.82 12.65
C PRO A 41 12.23 -6.12 14.13
N LYS A 42 11.16 -6.33 14.90
CA LYS A 42 11.31 -6.86 16.24
C LYS A 42 11.73 -8.33 16.07
N THR A 43 12.88 -8.71 16.61
CA THR A 43 13.21 -10.12 16.82
C THR A 43 12.08 -10.71 17.65
N LYS A 44 11.22 -11.52 17.03
CA LYS A 44 10.19 -12.23 17.77
C LYS A 44 10.92 -13.22 18.66
N VAL A 45 11.04 -12.94 19.96
CA VAL A 45 11.16 -14.04 20.91
C VAL A 45 9.93 -14.92 20.64
N PRO A 46 10.08 -16.24 20.41
CA PRO A 46 8.95 -17.12 20.18
C PRO A 46 7.93 -16.89 21.30
N GLN A 47 6.71 -16.54 20.92
CA GLN A 47 5.61 -16.43 21.84
C GLN A 47 5.24 -17.87 22.20
N ALA A 48 5.69 -18.31 23.39
CA ALA A 48 5.35 -19.60 23.98
C ALA A 48 3.87 -19.67 24.34
#